data_AF-A0A2V9BRE2-F1
#
_entry.id   AF-A0A2V9BRE2-F1
#
_cell.length_a   1.000
_cell.length_b   1.000
_cell.length_c   1.000
_cell.angle_alpha   90.00
_cell.angle_beta   90.00
_cell.angle_gamma   90.00
#
_symmetry.space_group_name_H-M   'P 1'
#
loop_
_entity.id
_entity.type
_entity.pdbx_description
1 polymer ?
#
loop_
_entity_poly.entity_id
_entity_poly.type
_entity_poly.pdbx_seq_one_letter_code
_entity_poly.pdbx_strand_id
1 'polypeptide(L)'
;MPTLTELVQNASVCHRLREKKMFYEGGDAPAGSMDIITPKEKADAMPTGPFWCAQTQSLIGPDGKFANTEKCRSGRSCCETT
;
A
#
# COMPACT_ATOMS: atom_id res chain seq x y z
N MET A 1 8.71 -7.97 -2.07
CA MET A 1 8.58 -6.50 -2.06
C MET A 1 8.20 -6.09 -0.63
N PRO A 2 8.81 -5.05 -0.04
CA PRO A 2 8.42 -4.59 1.29
C PRO A 2 6.99 -4.04 1.27
N THR A 3 6.24 -4.29 2.35
CA THR A 3 4.89 -3.76 2.58
C THR A 3 4.91 -2.26 2.88
N LEU A 4 3.78 -1.55 2.73
CA LEU A 4 3.70 -0.14 3.11
C LEU A 4 4.06 0.07 4.58
N THR A 5 3.64 -0.83 5.46
CA THR A 5 3.95 -0.78 6.89
C THR A 5 5.45 -0.83 7.15
N GLU A 6 6.16 -1.77 6.51
CA GLU A 6 7.63 -1.87 6.62
C GLU A 6 8.31 -0.60 6.09
N LEU A 7 7.81 -0.03 4.99
CA LEU A 7 8.35 1.20 4.43
C LEU A 7 8.18 2.40 5.38
N VAL A 8 7.04 2.52 6.06
CA VAL A 8 6.76 3.58 7.05
C VAL A 8 7.61 3.40 8.32
N GLN A 9 7.76 2.16 8.80
CA GLN A 9 8.57 1.83 9.98
C GLN A 9 10.06 2.14 9.75
N ASN A 10 10.56 1.85 8.55
CA ASN A 10 11.94 2.17 8.17
C ASN A 10 12.15 3.64 7.76
N ALA A 11 11.17 4.52 8.00
CA ALA A 11 11.20 5.93 7.62
C ALA A 11 11.51 6.19 6.12
N SER A 12 11.25 5.20 5.26
CA SER A 12 11.55 5.28 3.82
C SER A 12 10.45 6.02 3.03
N VAL A 13 9.23 6.04 3.58
CA VAL A 13 8.10 6.81 3.05
C VAL A 13 7.40 7.60 4.16
N CYS A 14 6.60 8.58 3.76
CA CYS A 14 5.81 9.38 4.69
C CYS A 14 4.82 8.54 5.51
N HIS A 15 4.73 8.77 6.81
CA HIS A 15 3.77 8.09 7.69
C HIS A 15 2.30 8.48 7.40
N ARG A 16 2.06 9.49 6.55
CA ARG A 16 0.74 9.87 6.03
C ARG A 16 0.36 9.13 4.75
N LEU A 17 1.27 8.38 4.13
CA LEU A 17 0.94 7.54 2.97
C LEU A 17 0.00 6.40 3.42
N ARG A 18 -1.03 6.13 2.63
CA ARG A 18 -1.99 5.05 2.87
C ARG A 18 -2.12 4.21 1.60
N GLU A 19 -2.38 2.93 1.77
CA GLU A 19 -2.76 2.02 0.70
C GLU A 19 -4.20 1.55 0.94
N LYS A 20 -5.00 1.48 -0.12
CA LYS A 20 -6.29 0.79 -0.06
C LYS A 20 -6.13 -0.57 -0.72
N LYS A 21 -6.07 -1.61 0.11
CA LYS A 21 -6.15 -2.99 -0.36
C LYS A 21 -7.58 -3.48 -0.20
N MET A 22 -8.19 -3.90 -1.30
CA MET A 22 -9.47 -4.60 -1.27
C MET A 22 -9.14 -6.10 -1.21
N PHE A 23 -9.57 -6.77 -0.15
CA PHE A 23 -9.47 -8.21 -0.03
C PHE A 23 -10.88 -8.78 -0.10
N TYR A 24 -11.03 -9.87 -0.83
CA TYR A 24 -12.16 -10.78 -0.62
C TYR A 24 -11.67 -11.85 0.34
N GLU A 25 -12.23 -11.86 1.54
CA GLU A 25 -12.10 -13.01 2.43
C GLU A 25 -12.93 -14.13 1.80
N GLY A 26 -12.26 -15.01 1.06
CA GLY A 26 -12.85 -16.28 0.68
C GLY A 26 -13.01 -17.06 1.97
N GLY A 27 -14.20 -16.99 2.59
CA GLY A 27 -14.49 -17.69 3.83
C GLY A 27 -14.08 -19.15 3.73
N ASP A 28 -13.42 -19.65 4.78
CA ASP A 28 -12.88 -21.00 4.97
C ASP A 28 -13.13 -21.91 3.77
N ALA A 29 -12.28 -21.74 2.76
CA ALA A 29 -12.39 -22.49 1.53
C ALA A 29 -12.22 -23.97 1.95
N PRO A 30 -13.27 -24.82 1.81
CA PRO A 30 -13.24 -26.17 2.36
C PRO A 30 -12.04 -26.91 1.78
N ALA A 31 -11.44 -27.83 2.54
CA ALA A 31 -10.32 -28.66 2.06
C ALA A 31 -10.70 -29.30 0.70
N GLY A 32 -10.23 -28.71 -0.41
CA GLY A 32 -10.75 -28.98 -1.76
C GLY A 32 -11.14 -27.75 -2.57
N SER A 33 -11.04 -26.53 -2.04
CA SER A 33 -11.20 -25.31 -2.83
C SER A 33 -10.12 -25.24 -3.89
N MET A 34 -10.55 -25.18 -5.13
CA MET A 34 -9.70 -25.15 -6.31
C MET A 34 -9.14 -23.73 -6.52
N ASP A 35 -8.50 -23.16 -5.49
CA ASP A 35 -7.70 -21.97 -5.67
C ASP A 35 -6.58 -22.35 -6.66
N ILE A 36 -6.68 -21.83 -7.89
CA ILE A 36 -5.78 -22.15 -9.01
C ILE A 36 -4.35 -21.68 -8.72
N ILE A 37 -4.20 -20.77 -7.75
CA ILE A 37 -2.93 -20.13 -7.38
C ILE A 37 -2.64 -20.34 -5.90
N THR A 38 -1.36 -20.53 -5.58
CA THR A 38 -0.87 -20.62 -4.20
C THR A 38 -1.08 -19.30 -3.45
N PRO A 39 -1.06 -19.32 -2.10
CA PRO A 39 -1.11 -18.09 -1.30
C PRO A 39 -0.01 -17.07 -1.66
N LYS A 40 1.17 -17.56 -2.05
CA LYS A 40 2.29 -16.73 -2.52
C LYS A 40 1.97 -16.06 -3.86
N GLU A 41 1.48 -16.82 -4.84
CA GLU A 41 1.08 -16.28 -6.14
C GLU A 41 -0.10 -15.30 -6.02
N LYS A 42 -1.03 -15.56 -5.08
CA LYS A 42 -2.10 -14.63 -4.73
C LYS A 42 -1.54 -13.32 -4.17
N ALA A 43 -0.54 -13.38 -3.29
CA ALA A 43 0.12 -12.20 -2.76
C ALA A 43 0.92 -11.43 -3.83
N ASP A 44 1.58 -12.14 -4.75
CA ASP A 44 2.36 -11.55 -5.84
C ASP A 44 1.47 -10.94 -6.94
N ALA A 45 0.27 -11.49 -7.18
CA ALA A 45 -0.72 -10.98 -8.14
C ALA A 45 -1.50 -9.76 -7.62
N MET A 46 -1.39 -9.44 -6.32
CA MET A 46 -2.10 -8.32 -5.72
C MET A 46 -1.41 -7.00 -6.09
N PRO A 47 -2.10 -6.07 -6.78
CA PRO A 47 -1.51 -4.78 -7.07
C PRO A 47 -1.16 -4.04 -5.77
N THR A 48 0.02 -3.43 -5.72
CA THR A 48 0.43 -2.52 -4.65
C THR A 48 -0.40 -1.25 -4.73
N GLY A 49 -1.49 -1.21 -3.96
CA GLY A 49 -2.37 -0.05 -3.83
C GLY A 49 -3.29 0.19 -5.04
N PRO A 50 -4.33 1.00 -4.83
CA PRO A 50 -4.13 2.44 -4.99
C PRO A 50 -3.63 3.09 -3.70
N PHE A 51 -2.65 3.98 -3.84
CA PHE A 51 -2.08 4.76 -2.75
C PHE A 51 -2.75 6.12 -2.67
N TRP A 52 -2.87 6.67 -1.45
CA TRP A 52 -3.42 8.00 -1.21
C TRP A 52 -2.74 8.68 -0.02
N CYS A 53 -2.79 10.01 0.03
CA CYS A 53 -2.24 10.81 1.11
C CYS A 53 -3.33 11.11 2.14
N ALA A 54 -3.10 10.74 3.41
CA ALA A 54 -4.05 10.98 4.49
C ALA A 54 -4.30 12.48 4.76
N GLN A 55 -3.32 13.35 4.49
CA GLN A 55 -3.44 14.79 4.73
C GLN A 55 -4.36 15.47 3.72
N THR A 56 -4.21 15.15 2.44
CA THR A 56 -5.04 15.73 1.36
C THR A 56 -6.29 14.92 1.05
N GLN A 57 -6.39 13.71 1.63
CA GLN A 57 -7.45 12.75 1.34
C GLN A 57 -7.60 12.45 -0.16
N SER A 58 -6.47 12.42 -0.88
CA SER A 58 -6.43 12.32 -2.34
C SER A 58 -5.26 11.46 -2.83
N LEU A 59 -5.30 11.07 -4.10
CA LEU A 59 -4.17 10.48 -4.83
C LEU A 59 -3.00 11.46 -4.99
N ILE A 60 -3.26 12.76 -4.78
CA ILE A 60 -2.29 13.85 -4.90
C ILE A 60 -1.92 14.37 -3.51
N GLY A 61 -0.63 14.43 -3.21
CA GLY A 61 -0.11 15.05 -1.99
C GLY A 61 -0.14 16.59 -2.06
N PRO A 62 0.17 17.28 -0.96
CA PRO A 62 0.08 18.75 -0.89
C PRO A 62 1.16 19.48 -1.70
N ASP A 63 2.13 18.75 -2.25
CA ASP A 63 3.08 19.25 -3.24
C ASP A 63 2.58 19.09 -4.70
N GLY A 64 1.33 18.68 -4.90
CA GLY A 64 0.72 18.48 -6.22
C GLY A 64 1.15 17.20 -6.95
N LYS A 65 1.96 16.32 -6.32
CA LYS A 65 2.44 15.07 -6.94
C LYS A 65 1.67 13.86 -6.43
N PHE A 66 1.68 12.77 -7.22
CA PHE A 66 1.08 11.50 -6.81
C PHE A 66 1.65 10.99 -5.47
N ALA A 67 0.76 10.49 -4.62
CA ALA A 67 1.08 9.77 -3.40
C ALA A 67 1.27 8.29 -3.74
N ASN A 68 2.51 7.82 -3.81
CA ASN A 68 2.86 6.41 -3.99
C ASN A 68 4.20 6.11 -3.28
N THR A 69 4.55 4.83 -3.14
CA THR A 69 5.78 4.39 -2.46
C THR A 69 7.06 4.89 -3.15
N GLU A 70 6.99 5.19 -4.44
CA GLU A 70 8.13 5.72 -5.21
C GLU A 70 8.30 7.23 -5.11
N LYS A 71 7.31 7.99 -4.64
CA LYS A 71 7.37 9.46 -4.63
C LYS A 71 7.16 10.04 -3.25
N CYS A 72 6.51 9.34 -2.32
CA CYS A 72 6.17 9.87 -1.00
C CYS A 72 7.34 9.74 -0.01
N ARG A 73 8.40 10.52 -0.23
CA ARG A 73 9.66 10.54 0.55
C ARG A 73 10.07 11.96 0.94
N SER A 74 11.15 12.10 1.71
CA SER A 74 11.65 13.38 2.22
C SER A 74 11.85 14.43 1.12
N GLY A 75 11.63 15.70 1.46
CA GLY A 75 11.64 16.82 0.50
C GLY A 75 10.29 17.13 -0.17
N ARG A 76 9.19 16.56 0.33
CA ARG A 76 7.81 16.94 -0.05
C ARG A 76 7.13 17.74 1.05
N SER A 77 6.13 18.54 0.68
CA SER A 77 5.36 19.41 1.60
C SER A 77 4.65 18.69 2.74
N CYS A 78 4.48 17.36 2.69
CA CYS A 78 3.88 16.54 3.76
C CYS A 78 4.79 15.47 4.34
N CYS A 79 6.08 15.43 4.01
CA CYS A 79 6.90 14.27 4.36
C CYS A 79 7.32 14.29 5.83
N GLU A 80 6.42 13.85 6.69
CA GLU A 80 6.70 13.46 8.06
C GLU A 80 7.07 11.96 8.05
N THR A 81 8.29 11.61 8.44
CA THR A 81 8.72 10.24 8.73
C THR A 81 8.42 9.92 10.21
N THR A 82 8.24 8.63 10.54
CA THR A 82 7.92 8.17 11.90
C THR A 82 8.99 8.58 12.91
#